data_AF-R4S2E3-F1
#
_entry.id   AF-R4S2E3-F1
#
_cell.length_a   1.000
_cell.length_b   1.000
_cell.length_c   1.000
_cell.angle_alpha   90.00
_cell.angle_beta   90.00
_cell.angle_gamma   90.00
#
_symmetry.space_group_name_H-M   'P 1'
#
loop_
_entity.id
_entity.type
_entity.pdbx_description
1 polymer ?
#
loop_
_entity_poly.entity_id
_entity_poly.type
_entity_poly.pdbx_seq_one_letter_code
_entity_poly.pdbx_strand_id
1 'polypeptide(L)'
;MNNQPNYGETNMKENKTFHHDNGNPWLIYEYHPETLNPIKLTECNLEGKPQRITECDPQTGRKVKKTAYNFICGLDYIKYYDRETGKPTKIIQYYSNGKNVWYVTEWHPITGNLISCIFYNKDRTVSSAAQWHPITGQIIKYNDYNSAAVFNIEPEQAIHQKNLDNESKARI
;
A
#
# COMPACT_ATOMS: atom_id res chain seq x y z
N MET A 1 37.79 13.41 -44.74
CA MET A 1 36.63 13.57 -43.82
C MET A 1 36.09 12.18 -43.56
N ASN A 2 36.37 11.61 -42.38
CA ASN A 2 35.93 10.28 -42.01
C ASN A 2 34.54 10.38 -41.37
N ASN A 3 33.51 9.95 -42.09
CA ASN A 3 32.18 9.71 -41.52
C ASN A 3 32.23 8.40 -40.75
N GLN A 4 32.43 8.46 -39.43
CA GLN A 4 32.07 7.33 -38.57
C GLN A 4 30.54 7.32 -38.41
N PRO A 5 29.86 6.18 -38.63
CA PRO A 5 28.48 6.05 -38.23
C PRO A 5 28.39 6.07 -36.70
N ASN A 6 27.69 7.06 -36.19
CA ASN A 6 27.28 7.14 -34.79
C ASN A 6 26.21 6.08 -34.57
N TYR A 7 26.62 4.88 -34.12
CA TYR A 7 25.69 3.91 -33.55
C TYR A 7 25.28 4.45 -32.17
N GLY A 8 24.25 5.28 -32.16
CA GLY A 8 23.51 5.57 -30.93
C GLY A 8 22.89 4.27 -30.45
N GLU A 9 23.53 3.60 -29.49
CA GLU A 9 22.90 2.55 -28.71
C GLU A 9 21.68 3.16 -28.01
N THR A 10 20.51 2.94 -28.61
CA THR A 10 19.24 3.14 -27.93
C THR A 10 19.18 2.07 -26.84
N ASN A 11 19.65 2.41 -25.64
CA ASN A 11 19.42 1.64 -24.43
C ASN A 11 17.93 1.71 -24.04
N MET A 12 17.02 1.32 -24.94
CA MET A 12 15.63 1.06 -24.57
C MET A 12 15.62 -0.26 -23.82
N LYS A 13 15.42 -0.21 -22.50
CA LYS A 13 14.94 -1.40 -21.80
C LYS A 13 13.55 -1.71 -22.33
N GLU A 14 13.47 -2.66 -23.26
CA GLU A 14 12.22 -3.22 -23.71
C GLU A 14 11.46 -3.83 -22.51
N ASN A 15 10.12 -3.84 -22.60
CA ASN A 15 9.29 -4.55 -21.64
C ASN A 15 9.75 -6.02 -21.57
N LYS A 16 9.88 -6.56 -20.35
CA LYS A 16 10.39 -7.91 -20.13
C LYS A 16 9.30 -8.82 -19.62
N THR A 17 9.14 -9.97 -20.27
CA THR A 17 8.23 -11.03 -19.83
C THR A 17 9.01 -12.30 -19.55
N PHE A 18 8.82 -12.85 -18.36
CA PHE A 18 9.37 -14.12 -17.94
C PHE A 18 8.23 -15.16 -17.89
N HIS A 19 8.51 -16.36 -18.38
CA HIS A 19 7.53 -17.43 -18.55
C HIS A 19 7.88 -18.63 -17.68
N HIS A 20 6.84 -19.32 -17.20
CA HIS A 20 6.95 -20.65 -16.63
C HIS A 20 7.32 -21.65 -17.75
N ASP A 21 7.70 -22.87 -17.36
CA ASP A 21 8.02 -23.95 -18.31
C ASP A 21 6.83 -24.31 -19.23
N ASN A 22 5.61 -24.06 -18.77
CA ASN A 22 4.38 -24.26 -19.56
C ASN A 22 4.11 -23.13 -20.58
N GLY A 23 5.01 -22.15 -20.68
CA GLY A 23 4.90 -21.01 -21.59
C GLY A 23 4.04 -19.85 -21.09
N ASN A 24 3.32 -19.98 -19.98
CA ASN A 24 2.53 -18.87 -19.43
C ASN A 24 3.43 -17.85 -18.71
N PRO A 25 3.13 -16.54 -18.78
CA PRO A 25 3.91 -15.54 -18.08
C PRO A 25 3.79 -15.74 -16.57
N TRP A 26 4.90 -15.59 -15.84
CA TRP A 26 4.92 -15.50 -14.38
C TRP A 26 5.26 -14.09 -13.90
N LEU A 27 5.98 -13.31 -14.72
CA LEU A 27 6.38 -11.95 -14.39
C LEU A 27 6.49 -11.07 -15.62
N ILE A 28 5.87 -9.89 -15.58
CA ILE A 28 5.92 -8.89 -16.64
C ILE A 28 6.42 -7.56 -16.05
N TYR A 29 7.47 -7.00 -16.63
CA TYR A 29 7.95 -5.64 -16.35
C TYR A 29 7.64 -4.71 -17.51
N GLU A 30 7.05 -3.56 -17.17
CA GLU A 30 6.86 -2.44 -18.08
C GLU A 30 7.73 -1.27 -17.60
N TYR A 31 8.43 -0.61 -18.53
CA TYR A 31 9.38 0.46 -18.22
C TYR A 31 8.95 1.81 -18.81
N HIS A 32 9.28 2.90 -18.11
CA HIS A 32 9.15 4.24 -18.67
C HIS A 32 10.18 4.42 -19.80
N PRO A 33 9.81 4.95 -20.98
CA PRO A 33 10.68 4.99 -22.15
C PRO A 33 11.94 5.84 -21.95
N GLU A 34 11.85 6.91 -21.17
CA GLU A 34 12.97 7.85 -20.97
C GLU A 34 13.85 7.50 -19.76
N THR A 35 13.25 7.39 -18.57
CA THR A 35 13.97 7.11 -17.32
C THR A 35 14.41 5.65 -17.18
N LEU A 36 13.84 4.74 -17.97
CA LEU A 36 14.06 3.29 -17.90
C LEU A 36 13.75 2.67 -16.52
N ASN A 37 13.00 3.39 -15.69
CA ASN A 37 12.48 2.89 -14.43
C ASN A 37 11.29 1.97 -14.68
N PRO A 38 11.10 0.93 -13.85
CA PRO A 38 9.88 0.14 -13.92
C PRO A 38 8.68 1.05 -13.58
N ILE A 39 7.65 1.00 -14.40
CA ILE A 39 6.36 1.68 -14.15
C ILE A 39 5.29 0.69 -13.70
N LYS A 40 5.45 -0.58 -14.07
CA LYS A 40 4.52 -1.63 -13.69
C LYS A 40 5.19 -3.00 -13.63
N LEU A 41 4.79 -3.78 -12.64
CA LEU A 41 5.13 -5.18 -12.45
C LEU A 41 3.85 -5.99 -12.34
N THR A 42 3.70 -7.02 -13.16
CA THR A 42 2.59 -7.97 -13.06
C THR A 42 3.13 -9.35 -12.73
N GLU A 43 2.78 -9.87 -11.56
CA GLU A 43 3.05 -11.25 -11.16
C GLU A 43 1.81 -12.09 -11.49
N CYS A 44 2.01 -13.17 -12.23
CA CYS A 44 0.96 -14.04 -12.73
C CYS A 44 1.02 -15.43 -12.09
N ASN A 45 -0.12 -16.12 -12.10
CA ASN A 45 -0.19 -17.53 -11.72
C ASN A 45 0.25 -18.46 -12.86
N LEU A 46 0.21 -19.78 -12.60
CA LEU A 46 0.52 -20.82 -13.60
C LEU A 46 -0.39 -20.81 -14.84
N GLU A 47 -1.57 -20.17 -14.77
CA GLU A 47 -2.50 -19.97 -15.89
C GLU A 47 -2.25 -18.64 -16.63
N GLY A 48 -1.22 -17.88 -16.25
CA GLY A 48 -0.90 -16.57 -16.83
C GLY A 48 -1.80 -15.42 -16.36
N LYS A 49 -2.70 -15.65 -15.39
CA LYS A 49 -3.59 -14.59 -14.87
C LYS A 49 -2.91 -13.78 -13.77
N PRO A 50 -3.10 -12.44 -13.73
CA PRO A 50 -2.53 -11.59 -12.70
C PRO A 50 -2.98 -12.00 -11.29
N GLN A 51 -2.02 -12.26 -10.41
CA GLN A 51 -2.24 -12.36 -8.96
C GLN A 51 -1.90 -11.05 -8.26
N ARG A 52 -1.02 -10.26 -8.85
CA ARG A 52 -0.54 -9.04 -8.23
C ARG A 52 0.00 -8.08 -9.28
N ILE A 53 -0.40 -6.82 -9.15
CA ILE A 53 0.07 -5.73 -9.99
C ILE A 53 0.67 -4.68 -9.07
N THR A 54 1.92 -4.32 -9.31
CA THR A 54 2.59 -3.19 -8.64
C THR A 54 2.78 -2.08 -9.64
N GLU A 55 2.27 -0.90 -9.34
CA GLU A 55 2.48 0.33 -10.10
C GLU A 55 3.57 1.15 -9.41
N CYS A 56 4.44 1.75 -10.21
CA CYS A 56 5.61 2.50 -9.74
C CYS A 56 5.63 3.92 -10.32
N ASP A 57 6.25 4.83 -9.58
CA ASP A 57 6.51 6.19 -10.02
C ASP A 57 7.55 6.18 -11.16
N PRO A 58 7.25 6.81 -12.32
CA PRO A 58 8.12 6.73 -13.49
C PRO A 58 9.47 7.43 -13.29
N GLN A 59 9.57 8.41 -12.40
CA GLN A 59 10.80 9.18 -12.19
C GLN A 59 11.75 8.49 -11.24
N THR A 60 11.21 7.76 -10.25
CA THR A 60 12.01 7.14 -9.18
C THR A 60 12.04 5.62 -9.23
N GLY A 61 11.13 4.97 -9.97
CA GLY A 61 10.92 3.52 -9.97
C GLY A 61 10.34 2.97 -8.67
N ARG A 62 9.97 3.83 -7.72
CA ARG A 62 9.45 3.43 -6.41
C ARG A 62 7.99 3.02 -6.52
N LYS A 63 7.58 2.04 -5.71
CA LYS A 63 6.20 1.56 -5.67
C LYS A 63 5.28 2.67 -5.19
N VAL A 64 4.13 2.84 -5.86
CA VAL A 64 3.08 3.79 -5.46
C VAL A 64 1.78 3.09 -5.14
N LYS A 65 1.53 1.95 -5.78
CA LYS A 65 0.32 1.17 -5.57
C LYS A 65 0.58 -0.30 -5.83
N LYS A 66 -0.11 -1.15 -5.09
CA LYS A 66 -0.11 -2.60 -5.26
C LYS A 66 -1.54 -3.09 -5.20
N THR A 67 -1.96 -3.82 -6.21
CA THR A 67 -3.25 -4.50 -6.27
C THR A 67 -2.98 -6.00 -6.19
N ALA A 68 -3.65 -6.71 -5.30
CA ALA A 68 -3.53 -8.16 -5.16
C ALA A 68 -4.88 -8.83 -5.39
N TYR A 69 -4.83 -9.97 -6.06
CA TYR A 69 -5.99 -10.80 -6.37
C TYR A 69 -5.83 -12.16 -5.70
N ASN A 70 -6.92 -12.64 -5.14
CA ASN A 70 -7.05 -13.99 -4.61
C ASN A 70 -7.92 -14.80 -5.57
N PHE A 71 -7.48 -16.00 -5.91
CA PHE A 71 -8.14 -16.89 -6.86
C PHE A 71 -9.59 -17.22 -6.53
N ILE A 72 -9.94 -17.23 -5.24
CA ILE A 72 -11.27 -17.59 -4.78
C ILE A 72 -12.21 -16.39 -4.89
N CYS A 73 -11.73 -15.21 -4.48
CA CYS A 73 -12.59 -14.05 -4.24
C CYS A 73 -12.40 -12.89 -5.21
N GLY A 74 -11.44 -12.92 -6.13
CA GLY A 74 -11.15 -11.80 -7.02
C GLY A 74 -10.22 -10.79 -6.36
N LEU A 75 -10.66 -9.54 -6.18
CA LEU A 75 -9.82 -8.50 -5.56
C LEU A 75 -9.65 -8.78 -4.06
N ASP A 76 -8.41 -8.89 -3.61
CA ASP A 76 -8.05 -9.15 -2.20
C ASP A 76 -7.77 -7.83 -1.47
N TYR A 77 -6.77 -7.09 -1.94
CA TYR A 77 -6.46 -5.77 -1.38
C TYR A 77 -5.86 -4.81 -2.41
N ILE A 78 -5.96 -3.52 -2.08
CA ILE A 78 -5.19 -2.45 -2.71
C ILE A 78 -4.36 -1.77 -1.63
N LYS A 79 -3.06 -1.62 -1.85
CA LYS A 79 -2.12 -0.97 -0.93
C LYS A 79 -1.43 0.19 -1.63
N TYR A 80 -1.38 1.34 -0.97
CA TYR A 80 -0.73 2.56 -1.46
C TYR A 80 0.52 2.84 -0.66
N TYR A 81 1.47 3.50 -1.31
CA TYR A 81 2.78 3.78 -0.76
C TYR A 81 3.11 5.27 -0.91
N ASP A 82 3.78 5.80 0.10
CA ASP A 82 4.38 7.11 0.06
C ASP A 82 5.54 7.14 -0.94
N ARG A 83 5.59 8.16 -1.80
CA ARG A 83 6.60 8.23 -2.87
C ARG A 83 8.01 8.52 -2.34
N GLU A 84 8.10 9.24 -1.23
CA GLU A 84 9.37 9.69 -0.66
C GLU A 84 10.02 8.63 0.24
N THR A 85 9.21 7.94 1.05
CA THR A 85 9.70 6.95 2.02
C THR A 85 9.55 5.51 1.54
N GLY A 86 8.71 5.26 0.54
CA GLY A 86 8.35 3.91 0.08
C GLY A 86 7.53 3.11 1.11
N LYS A 87 7.11 3.74 2.22
CA LYS A 87 6.32 3.10 3.27
C LYS A 87 4.83 3.04 2.87
N PRO A 88 4.08 2.03 3.34
CA PRO A 88 2.64 1.99 3.13
C PRO A 88 1.94 3.18 3.80
N THR A 89 1.00 3.79 3.09
CA THR A 89 0.17 4.89 3.60
C THR A 89 -1.29 4.51 3.72
N LYS A 90 -1.74 3.53 2.93
CA LYS A 90 -3.13 3.08 2.94
C LYS A 90 -3.25 1.63 2.50
N ILE A 91 -4.18 0.89 3.09
CA ILE A 91 -4.66 -0.38 2.56
C ILE A 91 -6.18 -0.36 2.52
N ILE A 92 -6.73 -0.98 1.49
CA ILE A 92 -8.14 -1.29 1.34
C ILE A 92 -8.19 -2.80 1.20
N GLN A 93 -8.76 -3.48 2.19
CA GLN A 93 -8.94 -4.92 2.19
C GLN A 93 -10.39 -5.24 1.84
N TYR A 94 -10.61 -6.22 0.98
CA TYR A 94 -11.95 -6.64 0.56
C TYR A 94 -12.36 -7.93 1.26
N TYR A 95 -13.66 -8.13 1.38
CA TYR A 95 -14.24 -9.40 1.76
C TYR A 95 -13.97 -10.47 0.70
N SER A 96 -14.20 -11.74 1.05
CA SER A 96 -14.10 -12.89 0.14
C SER A 96 -15.10 -12.87 -1.02
N ASN A 97 -15.93 -11.84 -1.17
CA ASN A 97 -16.73 -11.62 -2.38
C ASN A 97 -16.04 -10.72 -3.41
N GLY A 98 -14.88 -10.13 -3.07
CA GLY A 98 -14.08 -9.24 -3.92
C GLY A 98 -14.74 -7.92 -4.29
N LYS A 99 -15.90 -7.61 -3.72
CA LYS A 99 -16.73 -6.45 -4.08
C LYS A 99 -16.87 -5.47 -2.92
N ASN A 100 -17.11 -6.00 -1.73
CA ASN A 100 -17.33 -5.17 -0.55
C ASN A 100 -16.01 -5.03 0.21
N VAL A 101 -15.71 -3.80 0.60
CA VAL A 101 -14.56 -3.50 1.47
C VAL A 101 -14.84 -4.09 2.85
N TRP A 102 -13.85 -4.75 3.43
CA TRP A 102 -13.87 -5.20 4.82
C TRP A 102 -13.31 -4.12 5.75
N TYR A 103 -12.15 -3.56 5.41
CA TYR A 103 -11.59 -2.44 6.15
C TYR A 103 -10.71 -1.54 5.28
N VAL A 104 -10.57 -0.30 5.74
CA VAL A 104 -9.59 0.67 5.23
C VAL A 104 -8.73 1.10 6.40
N THR A 105 -7.41 1.11 6.19
CA THR A 105 -6.44 1.53 7.21
C THR A 105 -5.46 2.52 6.59
N GLU A 106 -5.15 3.60 7.29
CA GLU A 106 -4.22 4.63 6.85
C GLU A 106 -3.11 4.85 7.88
N TRP A 107 -1.88 5.04 7.40
CA TRP A 107 -0.70 5.24 8.23
C TRP A 107 0.01 6.55 7.88
N HIS A 108 0.62 7.15 8.89
CA HIS A 108 1.43 8.34 8.72
C HIS A 108 2.73 7.98 7.97
N PRO A 109 3.06 8.67 6.86
CA PRO A 109 4.16 8.28 5.99
C PRO A 109 5.53 8.33 6.68
N ILE A 110 5.72 9.27 7.61
CA ILE A 110 7.02 9.46 8.28
C ILE A 110 7.16 8.49 9.48
N THR A 111 6.28 8.63 10.49
CA THR A 111 6.31 7.83 11.72
C THR A 111 5.92 6.37 11.53
N GLY A 112 5.14 6.04 10.49
CA GLY A 112 4.56 4.70 10.30
C GLY A 112 3.40 4.38 11.27
N ASN A 113 3.01 5.34 12.11
CA ASN A 113 1.91 5.14 13.04
C ASN A 113 0.59 5.05 12.29
N LEU A 114 -0.33 4.25 12.82
CA LEU A 114 -1.71 4.22 12.39
C LEU A 114 -2.35 5.61 12.58
N ILE A 115 -3.11 6.09 11.60
CA ILE A 115 -3.88 7.36 11.67
C ILE A 115 -5.36 7.06 11.75
N SER A 116 -5.84 6.14 10.91
CA SER A 116 -7.25 5.82 10.82
C SER A 116 -7.47 4.37 10.45
N CYS A 117 -8.59 3.82 10.92
CA CYS A 117 -9.07 2.51 10.53
C CYS A 117 -10.59 2.54 10.54
N ILE A 118 -11.20 2.04 9.47
CA ILE A 118 -12.65 1.95 9.32
C ILE A 118 -12.97 0.51 8.93
N PHE A 119 -13.81 -0.15 9.72
CA PHE A 119 -14.34 -1.47 9.43
C PHE A 119 -15.76 -1.34 8.89
N TYR A 120 -16.08 -2.14 7.89
CA TYR A 120 -17.38 -2.18 7.25
C TYR A 120 -18.04 -3.52 7.51
N ASN A 121 -19.36 -3.52 7.62
CA ASN A 121 -20.19 -4.70 7.58
C ASN A 121 -20.33 -5.21 6.13
N LYS A 122 -20.82 -6.44 5.94
CA LYS A 122 -21.04 -7.01 4.60
C LYS A 122 -22.06 -6.24 3.75
N ASP A 123 -22.99 -5.52 4.37
CA ASP A 123 -23.98 -4.66 3.71
C ASP A 123 -23.43 -3.27 3.31
N ARG A 124 -22.15 -3.02 3.62
CA ARG A 124 -21.38 -1.78 3.38
C ARG A 124 -21.65 -0.66 4.40
N THR A 125 -22.41 -0.92 5.45
CA THR A 125 -22.50 0.02 6.58
C THR A 125 -21.19 0.03 7.37
N VAL A 126 -20.86 1.14 8.02
CA VAL A 126 -19.68 1.21 8.89
C VAL A 126 -19.97 0.46 10.19
N SER A 127 -19.12 -0.52 10.52
CA SER A 127 -19.19 -1.26 11.79
C SER A 127 -18.49 -0.48 12.90
N SER A 128 -17.26 -0.02 12.64
CA SER A 128 -16.50 0.77 13.59
C SER A 128 -15.48 1.66 12.89
N ALA A 129 -15.06 2.71 13.58
CA ALA A 129 -14.01 3.61 13.12
C ALA A 129 -13.14 4.05 14.30
N ALA A 130 -11.83 4.08 14.09
CA ALA A 130 -10.89 4.64 15.05
C ALA A 130 -9.93 5.62 14.38
N GLN A 131 -9.47 6.58 15.19
CA GLN A 131 -8.47 7.57 14.82
C GLN A 131 -7.38 7.60 15.89
N TRP A 132 -6.14 7.78 15.45
CA TRP A 132 -4.96 7.82 16.29
C TRP A 132 -4.14 9.07 15.99
N HIS A 133 -3.45 9.56 17.02
CA HIS A 133 -2.55 10.68 16.90
C HIS A 133 -1.32 10.28 16.07
N PRO A 134 -0.99 11.00 14.98
CA PRO A 134 0.02 10.58 14.00
C PRO A 134 1.44 10.47 14.58
N ILE A 135 1.76 11.25 15.61
CA ILE A 135 3.08 11.26 16.26
C ILE A 135 3.16 10.33 17.47
N THR A 136 2.20 10.40 18.39
CA THR A 136 2.26 9.59 19.62
C THR A 136 1.86 8.14 19.38
N GLY A 137 0.97 7.87 18.42
CA GLY A 137 0.38 6.55 18.15
C GLY A 137 -0.80 6.20 19.07
N GLN A 138 -1.23 7.13 19.92
CA GLN A 138 -2.35 6.92 20.83
C GLN A 138 -3.69 7.13 20.16
N ILE A 139 -4.71 6.42 20.64
CA ILE A 139 -6.07 6.57 20.13
C ILE A 139 -6.64 7.92 20.55
N ILE A 140 -7.22 8.65 19.60
CA ILE A 140 -7.94 9.91 19.82
C ILE A 140 -9.44 9.65 19.86
N LYS A 141 -9.90 8.72 19.02
CA LYS A 141 -11.33 8.47 18.84
C LYS A 141 -11.60 7.02 18.48
N TYR A 142 -12.67 6.47 19.03
CA TYR A 142 -13.23 5.18 18.63
C TYR A 142 -14.75 5.23 18.67
N ASN A 143 -15.36 4.80 17.57
CA ASN A 143 -16.80 4.63 17.45
C ASN A 143 -17.09 3.18 17.04
N ASP A 144 -17.94 2.49 17.79
CA ASP A 144 -18.55 1.23 17.40
C ASP A 144 -20.04 1.48 17.12
N TYR A 145 -20.39 1.43 15.84
CA TYR A 145 -21.75 1.70 15.36
C TYR A 145 -22.65 0.47 15.51
N ASN A 146 -22.10 -0.72 15.72
CA ASN A 146 -22.88 -1.94 15.98
C ASN A 146 -23.31 -2.04 17.44
N SER A 147 -22.61 -1.38 18.37
CA SER A 147 -22.93 -1.36 19.81
C SER A 147 -23.27 0.02 20.38
N ALA A 148 -23.35 1.06 19.52
CA ALA A 148 -23.51 2.47 19.89
C ALA A 148 -22.44 3.02 20.85
N ALA A 149 -21.32 2.30 21.05
CA ALA A 149 -20.25 2.73 21.95
C ALA A 149 -19.40 3.83 21.28
N VAL A 150 -19.13 4.91 22.02
CA VAL A 150 -18.33 6.06 21.56
C VAL A 150 -17.31 6.41 22.63
N PHE A 151 -16.05 6.57 22.23
CA PHE A 151 -14.93 6.95 23.08
C PHE A 151 -14.15 8.07 22.41
N ASN A 152 -13.96 9.19 23.11
CA ASN A 152 -13.16 10.33 22.65
C ASN A 152 -12.10 10.66 23.71
N ILE A 153 -10.88 10.94 23.28
CA ILE A 153 -9.76 11.40 24.11
C ILE A 153 -9.25 12.71 23.51
N GLU A 154 -9.17 13.75 24.33
CA GLU A 154 -8.62 15.03 23.87
C GLU A 154 -7.12 14.89 23.54
N PRO A 155 -6.64 15.45 22.40
CA PRO A 155 -5.26 15.27 21.95
C PRO A 155 -4.20 15.67 22.99
N GLU A 156 -4.44 16.69 23.82
CA GLU A 156 -3.51 17.10 24.88
C GLU A 156 -3.32 16.04 25.97
N GLN A 157 -4.35 15.25 26.29
CA GLN A 157 -4.28 14.20 27.31
C GLN A 157 -3.44 13.01 26.84
N ALA A 158 -3.50 12.73 25.53
CA ALA A 158 -2.70 11.69 24.90
C ALA A 158 -1.19 12.02 25.04
N ILE A 159 -0.79 13.25 24.71
CA ILE A 159 0.62 13.69 24.78
C ILE A 159 1.19 13.57 26.20
N HIS A 160 0.41 13.89 27.24
CA HIS A 160 0.87 13.84 28.63
C HIS A 160 1.23 12.42 29.10
N GLN A 161 0.42 11.42 28.76
CA GLN A 161 0.65 10.02 29.17
C GLN A 161 1.96 9.43 28.60
N LYS A 162 2.31 9.78 27.36
CA LYS A 162 3.54 9.27 26.71
C LYS A 162 4.82 9.83 27.34
N ASN A 163 4.77 11.08 27.82
CA ASN A 163 5.91 11.69 28.49
C ASN A 163 6.17 11.03 29.86
N LEU A 164 5.11 10.71 30.61
CA LEU A 164 5.21 9.96 31.87
C LEU A 164 5.77 8.55 31.68
N ASP A 165 5.36 7.84 30.62
CA ASP A 165 5.85 6.49 30.32
C ASP A 165 7.31 6.47 29.83
N ASN A 166 7.79 7.56 29.22
CA ASN A 166 9.18 7.69 28.78
C ASN A 166 10.11 8.10 29.94
N GLU A 167 9.65 8.98 30.84
CA GLU A 167 10.41 9.37 32.03
C GLU A 167 10.59 8.21 33.02
N SER A 168 9.61 7.32 33.13
CA SER A 168 9.70 6.12 33.96
C SER A 168 10.64 5.05 33.39
N LYS A 169 10.84 5.01 32.06
CA LYS A 169 11.83 4.12 31.40
C LYS A 169 13.26 4.67 31.41
N ALA A 170 13.44 5.99 31.52
CA ALA A 170 14.76 6.63 31.59
C ALA A 170 15.38 6.63 33.00
N ARG A 171 14.65 6.13 34.01
CA ARG A 171 15.07 6.06 35.42
C ARG A 171 15.44 4.65 35.90
N ILE A 172 15.62 3.69 34.99
CA ILE A 172 16.13 2.33 35.26
C ILE A 172 17.51 2.20 34.61
#